data_AF-A0A834MTF1-F1
#
_entry.id   AF-A0A834MTF1-F1
#
_cell.length_a   1.000
_cell.length_b   1.000
_cell.length_c   1.000
_cell.angle_alpha   90.00
_cell.angle_beta   90.00
_cell.angle_gamma   90.00
#
_symmetry.space_group_name_H-M   'P 1'
#
loop_
_entity.id
_entity.type
_entity.pdbx_description
1 polymer ?
#
loop_
_entity_poly.entity_id
_entity_poly.type
_entity_poly.pdbx_seq_one_letter_code
_entity_poly.pdbx_strand_id
1 'polypeptide(L)'
;MRSLWIYISTFSVVENAKNGNAPEDDEKLSCFAACFIKKMGIFSPEGDLNEEVLRARLQDSLPEDKVEEVFQKCKNVDGANTCKKGGKLMKCFLDNKKVAVLN
;
A
#
# COMPACT_ATOMS: atom_id res chain seq x y z
N MET A 1 -13.24 3.85 28.43
CA MET A 1 -12.01 4.66 28.27
C MET A 1 -10.84 3.92 27.60
N ARG A 2 -10.65 2.60 27.76
CA ARG A 2 -9.61 1.84 27.02
C ARG A 2 -9.78 1.84 25.49
N SER A 3 -11.01 1.87 24.99
CA SER A 3 -11.30 1.79 23.55
C SER A 3 -10.92 3.04 22.76
N LEU A 4 -10.93 4.22 23.39
CA LEU A 4 -10.53 5.47 22.71
C LEU A 4 -9.02 5.55 22.48
N TRP A 5 -8.22 5.05 23.43
CA TRP A 5 -6.75 5.04 23.30
C TRP A 5 -6.29 4.18 22.13
N ILE A 6 -6.90 3.01 21.92
CA ILE A 6 -6.57 2.13 20.79
C ILE A 6 -6.86 2.84 19.45
N TYR A 7 -7.99 3.54 19.36
CA TYR A 7 -8.41 4.27 18.15
C TYR A 7 -7.47 5.44 17.81
N ILE A 8 -7.07 6.22 18.83
CA ILE A 8 -6.14 7.34 18.70
C ILE A 8 -4.75 6.83 18.26
N SER A 9 -4.27 5.73 18.83
CA SER A 9 -2.99 5.13 18.44
C SER A 9 -2.99 4.66 16.99
N THR A 10 -4.03 3.96 16.52
CA THR A 10 -4.10 3.52 15.10
C THR A 10 -4.21 4.68 14.11
N PHE A 11 -4.92 5.76 14.46
CA PHE A 11 -5.00 6.94 13.60
C PHE A 11 -3.64 7.63 13.47
N SER A 12 -2.92 7.83 14.58
CA SER A 12 -1.59 8.45 14.58
C SER A 12 -0.55 7.66 13.79
N VAL A 13 -0.64 6.32 13.76
CA VAL A 13 0.29 5.47 13.00
C VAL A 13 0.10 5.67 11.50
N VAL A 14 -1.14 5.76 11.02
CA VAL A 14 -1.43 6.02 9.60
C VAL A 14 -1.02 7.43 9.19
N GLU A 15 -1.26 8.42 10.06
CA GLU A 15 -0.84 9.81 9.82
C GLU A 15 0.69 9.96 9.77
N ASN A 16 1.40 9.32 10.71
CA ASN A 16 2.85 9.28 10.69
C ASN A 16 3.39 8.55 9.45
N ALA A 17 2.76 7.44 9.05
CA ALA A 17 3.13 6.71 7.84
C ALA A 17 2.97 7.54 6.56
N LYS A 18 1.94 8.38 6.46
CA LYS A 18 1.79 9.35 5.35
C LYS A 18 2.98 10.31 5.25
N ASN A 19 3.54 10.69 6.39
CA ASN A 19 4.69 11.59 6.49
C ASN A 19 6.04 10.86 6.38
N GLY A 20 6.03 9.56 6.05
CA GLY A 20 7.24 8.74 5.95
C GLY A 20 7.75 8.18 7.27
N ASN A 21 7.05 8.40 8.38
CA ASN A 21 7.37 7.89 9.71
C ASN A 21 6.50 6.67 10.03
N ALA A 22 6.73 5.56 9.36
CA ALA A 22 6.06 4.29 9.64
C ALA A 22 6.97 3.38 10.48
N PRO A 23 6.47 2.75 11.56
CA PRO A 23 7.21 1.68 12.20
C PRO A 23 7.45 0.55 11.19
N GLU A 24 8.69 0.09 11.07
CA GLU A 24 8.97 -1.06 10.24
C GLU A 24 8.19 -2.28 10.73
N ASP A 25 7.59 -3.01 9.79
CA ASP A 25 6.87 -4.25 10.04
C ASP A 25 5.62 -4.18 10.93
N ASP A 26 5.04 -3.00 11.17
CA ASP A 26 3.75 -2.88 11.86
C ASP A 26 2.65 -3.66 11.12
N GLU A 27 2.09 -4.66 11.81
CA GLU A 27 1.09 -5.57 11.24
C GLU A 27 -0.21 -4.86 10.90
N LYS A 28 -0.66 -3.93 11.76
CA LYS A 28 -1.91 -3.18 11.56
C LYS A 28 -1.79 -2.25 10.37
N LEU A 29 -0.65 -1.58 10.23
CA LEU A 29 -0.35 -0.72 9.08
C LEU A 29 -0.25 -1.53 7.79
N SER A 30 0.36 -2.71 7.85
CA SER A 30 0.41 -3.65 6.71
C SER A 30 -0.99 -4.11 6.29
N CYS A 31 -1.84 -4.46 7.25
CA CYS A 31 -3.24 -4.80 6.97
C CYS A 31 -4.06 -3.62 6.44
N PHE A 32 -3.81 -2.40 6.95
CA PHE A 32 -4.42 -1.19 6.43
C PHE A 32 -4.04 -0.95 4.97
N ALA A 33 -2.74 -1.08 4.62
CA ALA A 33 -2.27 -1.00 3.25
C ALA A 33 -2.95 -2.04 2.35
N ALA A 34 -3.02 -3.30 2.80
CA ALA A 34 -3.72 -4.35 2.06
C ALA A 34 -5.21 -4.04 1.85
N CYS A 35 -5.90 -3.52 2.88
CA CYS A 35 -7.30 -3.10 2.79
C CYS A 35 -7.48 -1.99 1.75
N PHE A 36 -6.61 -0.99 1.76
CA PHE A 36 -6.63 0.11 0.82
C PHE A 36 -6.38 -0.37 -0.63
N ILE A 37 -5.40 -1.25 -0.83
CA ILE A 37 -5.07 -1.86 -2.14
C ILE A 37 -6.25 -2.70 -2.67
N LYS A 38 -6.94 -3.46 -1.81
CA LYS A 38 -8.19 -4.15 -2.18
C LYS A 38 -9.29 -3.18 -2.58
N LYS A 39 -9.47 -2.09 -1.84
CA LYS A 39 -10.47 -1.06 -2.17
C LYS A 39 -10.21 -0.40 -3.53
N MET A 40 -8.95 -0.29 -3.94
CA MET A 40 -8.58 0.21 -5.28
C MET A 40 -8.77 -0.81 -6.41
N GLY A 41 -9.04 -2.08 -6.08
CA GLY A 41 -9.17 -3.19 -7.01
C GLY A 41 -7.83 -3.81 -7.45
N ILE A 42 -6.71 -3.37 -6.88
CA ILE A 42 -5.38 -3.90 -7.20
C ILE A 42 -5.21 -5.30 -6.64
N PHE A 43 -5.78 -5.58 -5.47
CA PHE A 43 -5.93 -6.93 -4.95
C PHE A 43 -7.37 -7.41 -5.09
N SER A 44 -7.53 -8.68 -5.46
CA SER A 44 -8.81 -9.38 -5.31
C SER A 44 -9.21 -9.47 -3.83
N PRO A 45 -10.47 -9.82 -3.52
CA PRO A 45 -10.89 -10.13 -2.15
C PRO A 45 -10.00 -11.19 -1.48
N GLU A 46 -9.45 -12.12 -2.26
CA GLU A 46 -8.55 -13.21 -1.83
C GLU A 46 -7.09 -12.75 -1.65
N GLY A 47 -6.69 -11.63 -2.27
CA GLY A 47 -5.34 -11.06 -2.16
C GLY A 47 -4.43 -11.31 -3.37
N ASP A 48 -5.01 -11.72 -4.49
CA ASP A 48 -4.32 -11.90 -5.76
C ASP A 48 -4.14 -10.55 -6.45
N LEU A 49 -2.97 -10.35 -7.06
CA LEU A 49 -2.67 -9.10 -7.75
C LEU A 49 -3.39 -9.06 -9.10
N ASN A 50 -4.17 -8.01 -9.32
CA ASN A 50 -4.71 -7.67 -10.62
C ASN A 50 -3.72 -6.73 -11.34
N GLU A 51 -2.93 -7.29 -12.25
CA GLU A 51 -1.90 -6.55 -13.00
C GLU A 51 -2.47 -5.43 -13.87
N GLU A 52 -3.66 -5.64 -14.46
CA GLU A 52 -4.32 -4.64 -15.31
C GLU A 52 -4.75 -3.43 -14.49
N VAL A 53 -5.39 -3.66 -13.34
CA VAL A 53 -5.79 -2.58 -12.43
C VAL A 53 -4.57 -1.90 -11.83
N LEU A 54 -3.52 -2.65 -11.47
CA LEU A 54 -2.28 -2.05 -11.00
C LEU A 54 -1.69 -1.08 -12.03
N ARG A 55 -1.57 -1.51 -13.29
CA ARG A 55 -1.02 -0.66 -14.36
C ARG A 55 -1.89 0.58 -14.59
N ALA A 56 -3.21 0.44 -14.60
CA ALA A 56 -4.14 1.57 -14.72
C ALA A 56 -3.98 2.59 -13.57
N ARG A 57 -3.89 2.12 -12.32
CA ARG A 57 -3.67 2.99 -11.15
C ARG A 57 -2.32 3.69 -11.16
N LEU A 58 -1.29 3.03 -11.69
CA LEU A 58 0.02 3.65 -11.89
C LEU A 58 -0.06 4.74 -12.97
N GLN A 59 -0.80 4.55 -14.06
CA GLN A 59 -1.02 5.58 -15.09
C GLN A 59 -1.76 6.81 -14.54
N ASP A 60 -2.71 6.63 -13.60
CA ASP A 60 -3.40 7.75 -12.94
C ASP A 60 -2.43 8.62 -12.11
N SER A 61 -1.30 8.05 -11.66
CA SER A 61 -0.38 8.68 -10.70
C SER A 61 0.99 9.02 -11.26
N LEU A 62 1.42 8.37 -12.35
CA LEU A 62 2.76 8.43 -12.90
C LEU A 62 2.73 8.84 -14.37
N PRO A 63 3.76 9.56 -14.85
CA PRO A 63 3.97 9.72 -16.28
C PRO A 63 4.19 8.35 -16.96
N GLU A 64 3.76 8.24 -18.21
CA GLU A 64 3.75 6.98 -18.97
C GLU A 64 5.13 6.29 -19.02
N ASP A 65 6.22 7.05 -19.13
CA ASP A 65 7.60 6.55 -19.14
C ASP A 65 8.06 5.91 -17.81
N LYS A 66 7.29 6.10 -16.73
CA LYS A 66 7.55 5.55 -15.39
C LYS A 66 6.61 4.44 -14.97
N VAL A 67 5.47 4.28 -15.64
CA VAL A 67 4.47 3.27 -15.30
C VAL A 67 5.06 1.86 -15.36
N GLU A 68 5.66 1.51 -16.50
CA GLU A 68 6.16 0.14 -16.71
C GLU A 68 7.38 -0.16 -15.82
N GLU A 69 8.22 0.84 -15.56
CA GLU A 69 9.35 0.72 -14.63
C GLU A 69 8.87 0.34 -13.23
N VAL A 70 7.89 1.07 -12.68
CA VAL A 70 7.36 0.81 -11.33
C VAL A 70 6.55 -0.48 -11.29
N PHE A 71 5.77 -0.75 -12.34
CA PHE A 71 4.99 -1.98 -12.46
C PHE A 71 5.88 -3.21 -12.37
N GLN A 72 6.94 -3.30 -13.18
CA GLN A 72 7.84 -4.46 -13.19
C GLN A 72 8.59 -4.64 -11.87
N LYS A 73 8.94 -3.54 -11.19
CA LYS A 73 9.58 -3.59 -9.87
C LYS A 73 8.65 -4.10 -8.77
N CYS A 74 7.36 -3.74 -8.81
CA CYS A 74 6.45 -3.97 -7.69
C CYS A 74 5.46 -5.13 -7.88
N LYS A 75 5.22 -5.61 -9.12
CA LYS A 75 4.21 -6.65 -9.38
C LYS A 75 4.50 -8.01 -8.71
N ASN A 76 5.78 -8.34 -8.53
CA ASN A 76 6.20 -9.64 -7.96
C ASN A 76 6.40 -9.59 -6.44
N VAL A 77 5.85 -8.58 -5.76
CA VAL A 77 5.94 -8.48 -4.31
C VAL A 77 5.11 -9.57 -3.65
N ASP A 78 5.76 -10.32 -2.76
CA ASP A 78 5.16 -11.41 -2.00
C ASP A 78 5.29 -11.21 -0.49
N GLY A 79 4.42 -11.86 0.28
CA GLY A 79 4.38 -11.78 1.74
C GLY A 79 3.76 -13.02 2.38
N ALA A 80 4.11 -13.26 3.64
CA ALA A 80 3.64 -14.43 4.39
C ALA A 80 2.11 -14.52 4.52
N ASN A 81 1.41 -13.40 4.35
CA ASN A 81 -0.04 -13.32 4.28
C ASN A 81 -0.44 -12.08 3.46
N THR A 82 -1.74 -11.91 3.19
CA THR A 82 -2.27 -10.79 2.41
C THR A 82 -1.93 -9.42 3.01
N CYS A 83 -1.90 -9.29 4.35
CA CYS A 83 -1.52 -8.05 5.01
C CYS A 83 -0.06 -7.69 4.71
N LYS A 84 0.87 -8.63 4.93
CA LYS A 84 2.30 -8.41 4.67
C LYS A 84 2.58 -8.19 3.19
N LYS A 85 1.88 -8.88 2.29
CA LYS A 85 1.95 -8.63 0.84
C LYS A 85 1.52 -7.20 0.50
N GLY A 86 0.39 -6.73 1.05
CA GLY A 86 -0.09 -5.37 0.83
C GLY A 86 0.82 -4.29 1.43
N GLY A 87 1.35 -4.51 2.63
CA GLY A 87 2.33 -3.62 3.25
C GLY A 87 3.61 -3.48 2.42
N LYS A 88 4.17 -4.60 1.94
CA LYS A 88 5.33 -4.59 1.06
C LYS A 88 5.05 -3.96 -0.30
N LEU A 89 3.86 -4.17 -0.87
CA LEU A 89 3.49 -3.56 -2.15
C LEU A 89 3.39 -2.04 -2.01
N MET A 90 2.75 -1.57 -0.94
CA MET A 90 2.70 -0.14 -0.60
C MET A 90 4.12 0.43 -0.39
N LYS A 91 4.97 -0.28 0.36
CA LYS A 91 6.38 0.11 0.54
C LYS A 91 7.09 0.22 -0.80
N CYS A 92 6.90 -0.72 -1.73
CA CYS A 92 7.48 -0.66 -3.07
C CYS A 92 7.07 0.61 -3.85
N PHE A 93 5.80 1.01 -3.78
CA PHE A 93 5.36 2.27 -4.41
C PHE A 93 5.96 3.51 -3.75
N LEU A 94 6.07 3.50 -2.42
CA LEU A 94 6.70 4.57 -1.65
C LEU A 94 8.20 4.65 -1.89
N ASP A 95 8.91 3.54 -2.03
CA ASP A 95 10.37 3.55 -2.28
C ASP A 95 10.70 4.01 -3.70
N ASN A 96 9.79 3.78 -4.65
CA ASN A 96 9.91 4.27 -6.02
C ASN A 96 9.22 5.64 -6.23
N LYS A 97 9.08 6.42 -5.14
CA LYS A 97 8.40 7.72 -5.01
C LYS A 97 8.10 8.42 -6.33
N LYS A 98 6.90 8.17 -6.86
CA LYS A 98 6.07 9.12 -7.63
C LYS A 98 4.56 8.78 -7.60
N VAL A 99 4.11 7.77 -6.86
CA VAL A 99 2.67 7.44 -6.79
C VAL A 99 2.03 8.28 -5.67
N ALA A 100 1.23 9.28 -6.05
CA ALA A 100 0.42 10.07 -5.11
C ALA A 100 -0.77 9.23 -4.62
N VAL A 101 -0.51 8.22 -3.78
CA VAL A 101 -1.54 7.29 -3.29
C VAL A 101 -2.46 7.95 -2.25
N LEU A 102 -2.03 9.06 -1.62
CA LEU A 102 -2.66 9.63 -0.42
C LEU A 102 -2.74 11.17 -0.43
N ASN A 103 -3.22 11.76 -1.54
CA ASN A 103 -3.74 13.14 -1.53
C ASN A 103 -5.27 13.14 -1.44
#